data_AF-A0A968WX83-F1
#
_entry.id   AF-A0A968WX83-F1
#
_cell.length_a   1.000
_cell.length_b   1.000
_cell.length_c   1.000
_cell.angle_alpha   90.00
_cell.angle_beta   90.00
_cell.angle_gamma   90.00
#
_symmetry.space_group_name_H-M   'P 1'
#
loop_
_entity.id
_entity.type
_entity.pdbx_description
1 polymer ?
#
loop_
_entity_poly.entity_id
_entity_poly.type
_entity_poly.pdbx_seq_one_letter_code
_entity_poly.pdbx_strand_id
1 'polypeptide(L)'
;MTENSRTQPDRMESISVWKIWDNPIFRRYCQTRLRLRGLSIALLITSLLAGFLFFTTRAASLYRADLSVSDAERSTLIPLLVLQACILFLLGTAQVSGGITAEKDEGVIDYQRLIPMTPLAKVLGYLFGLPIREYVMFCATLPFTAWAIWKGQIAVAAWLPLYVVILISALAYHLTALVTGTIAKNRRWAFLISIGLVFSLYTVVPLMSRFGFVFFKYLTIRPVLDEAMPGLLPRTAGAFVKVGQNLAPDVKFFNLNFPEAVFTIICQGVLIFIFIVMLWRKWQRHESLLLGKTWATGLFIWVQILLLGNALPLIEPGTLFPSREMFSQMKMMNGWRPEPEEAVGMSSLYGVVTLAFLFIILKIITPSFDIQVRGWRRARKEGRSSLPLLSDAASAYGWVVVMSLAGAIGWYIFTQGLMESHWFPGHDLAWSVLVFYILVMLSSSLGLQTLLEAKGGRAVVLMIILIGVMPLMIGTVLSVSNNRLIPAAAWIAGASPISSPVYASAVLMSLSELPANLARALPRAFYFWQAVFAITAVWLTFRLLIARKRIAESTVGGGASASGSKDR
;
A
#
# COMPACT_ATOMS: atom_id res chain seq x y z
N MET A 1 21.68 -13.45 -66.31
CA MET A 1 20.35 -13.15 -65.77
C MET A 1 19.84 -14.38 -65.05
N THR A 2 20.08 -14.46 -63.75
CA THR A 2 19.49 -15.47 -62.86
C THR A 2 19.30 -14.81 -61.50
N GLU A 3 18.03 -14.51 -61.25
CA GLU A 3 17.31 -14.47 -59.99
C GLU A 3 18.01 -14.02 -58.69
N ASN A 4 17.59 -12.84 -58.28
CA ASN A 4 17.92 -12.14 -57.05
C ASN A 4 17.18 -12.80 -55.87
N SER A 5 17.89 -13.54 -55.03
CA SER A 5 17.39 -14.04 -53.74
C SER A 5 17.14 -12.86 -52.79
N ARG A 6 15.90 -12.35 -52.78
CA ARG A 6 15.43 -11.41 -51.75
C ARG A 6 15.40 -12.15 -50.41
N THR A 7 16.39 -11.86 -49.58
CA THR A 7 16.40 -12.10 -48.14
C THR A 7 15.07 -11.64 -47.55
N GLN A 8 14.29 -12.58 -47.00
CA GLN A 8 13.21 -12.25 -46.06
C GLN A 8 13.81 -11.38 -44.95
N PRO A 9 13.17 -10.27 -44.54
CA PRO A 9 13.63 -9.53 -43.39
C PRO A 9 13.53 -10.46 -42.18
N ASP A 10 14.68 -10.74 -41.55
CA ASP A 10 14.76 -11.44 -40.27
C ASP A 10 13.65 -10.92 -39.35
N ARG A 11 12.77 -11.82 -38.93
CA ARG A 11 11.87 -11.53 -37.81
C ARG A 11 12.79 -11.23 -36.64
N MET A 12 12.97 -9.93 -36.33
CA MET A 12 13.72 -9.49 -35.15
C MET A 12 13.27 -10.34 -33.95
N GLU A 13 14.13 -11.26 -33.51
CA GLU A 13 13.86 -12.08 -32.35
C GLU A 13 13.56 -11.15 -31.17
N SER A 14 12.36 -11.26 -30.62
CA SER A 14 12.00 -10.46 -29.44
C SER A 14 12.98 -10.82 -28.33
N ILE A 15 13.73 -9.82 -27.83
CA ILE A 15 14.70 -10.03 -26.76
C ILE A 15 14.02 -10.74 -25.59
N SER A 16 14.54 -11.92 -25.26
CA SER A 16 14.02 -12.72 -24.17
C SER A 16 14.19 -12.01 -22.83
N VAL A 17 13.20 -12.13 -21.97
CA VAL A 17 13.10 -11.36 -20.70
C VAL A 17 14.31 -11.56 -19.78
N TRP A 18 14.91 -12.75 -19.79
CA TRP A 18 16.07 -13.09 -18.95
C TRP A 18 17.41 -12.53 -19.46
N LYS A 19 17.50 -12.11 -20.73
CA LYS A 19 18.71 -11.52 -21.31
C LYS A 19 18.79 -10.02 -20.99
N ILE A 20 18.85 -9.68 -19.70
CA ILE A 20 18.84 -8.28 -19.25
C ILE A 20 20.02 -7.46 -19.80
N TRP A 21 21.16 -8.10 -20.02
CA TRP A 21 22.35 -7.46 -20.59
C TRP A 21 22.18 -7.05 -22.05
N ASP A 22 21.31 -7.74 -22.80
CA ASP A 22 20.98 -7.41 -24.19
C ASP A 22 19.85 -6.38 -24.28
N ASN A 23 19.22 -6.04 -23.14
CA ASN A 23 18.12 -5.10 -23.08
C ASN A 23 18.62 -3.66 -23.39
N PRO A 24 18.16 -3.02 -24.47
CA PRO A 24 18.66 -1.71 -24.89
C PRO A 24 18.34 -0.60 -23.87
N ILE A 25 17.22 -0.72 -23.14
CA ILE A 25 16.84 0.24 -22.09
C ILE A 25 17.86 0.14 -20.94
N PHE A 26 18.16 -1.08 -20.50
CA PHE A 26 19.14 -1.31 -19.44
C PHE A 26 20.53 -0.80 -19.84
N ARG A 27 21.01 -1.18 -21.04
CA ARG A 27 22.33 -0.74 -21.56
C ARG A 27 22.43 0.76 -21.67
N ARG A 28 21.39 1.44 -22.16
CA ARG A 28 21.32 2.92 -22.23
C ARG A 28 21.52 3.52 -20.83
N TYR A 29 20.86 3.00 -19.81
CA TYR A 29 21.04 3.51 -18.46
C TYR A 29 22.41 3.18 -17.88
N CYS A 30 22.97 1.99 -18.12
CA CYS A 30 24.35 1.72 -17.75
C CYS A 30 25.31 2.76 -18.36
N GLN A 31 25.20 3.03 -19.67
CA GLN A 31 26.08 3.96 -20.37
C GLN A 31 25.90 5.42 -19.93
N THR A 32 24.70 5.82 -19.52
CA THR A 32 24.41 7.22 -19.14
C THR A 32 24.63 7.47 -17.65
N ARG A 33 24.28 6.52 -16.78
CA ARG A 33 24.36 6.64 -15.31
C ARG A 33 25.71 6.23 -14.74
N LEU A 34 26.41 5.29 -15.39
CA LEU A 34 27.73 4.79 -14.95
C LEU A 34 28.89 5.50 -15.65
N ARG A 35 28.66 6.69 -16.23
CA ARG A 35 29.73 7.52 -16.79
C ARG A 35 30.76 7.83 -15.71
N LEU A 36 32.04 7.62 -16.03
CA LEU A 36 33.16 7.68 -15.08
C LEU A 36 33.11 8.94 -14.19
N ARG A 37 32.92 10.12 -14.78
CA ARG A 37 32.91 11.40 -14.04
C ARG A 37 31.79 11.49 -12.99
N GLY A 38 30.59 11.03 -13.32
CA GLY A 38 29.46 11.08 -12.39
C GLY A 38 29.50 9.95 -11.37
N LEU A 39 29.94 8.77 -11.80
CA LEU A 39 30.06 7.59 -10.95
C LEU A 39 31.19 7.72 -9.93
N SER A 40 32.34 8.26 -10.32
CA SER A 40 33.51 8.40 -9.43
C SER A 40 33.21 9.27 -8.22
N ILE A 41 32.52 10.41 -8.43
CA ILE A 41 32.09 11.30 -7.34
C ILE A 41 31.11 10.57 -6.41
N ALA A 42 30.12 9.87 -6.97
CA ALA A 42 29.14 9.13 -6.18
C ALA A 42 29.79 8.01 -5.35
N LEU A 43 30.72 7.26 -5.95
CA LEU A 43 31.49 6.21 -5.28
C LEU A 43 32.42 6.77 -4.21
N LEU A 44 33.09 7.88 -4.48
CA LEU A 44 33.96 8.55 -3.51
C LEU A 44 33.16 8.96 -2.28
N ILE A 45 32.05 9.68 -2.45
CA ILE A 45 31.19 10.12 -1.35
C ILE A 45 30.65 8.91 -0.57
N THR A 46 30.17 7.89 -1.28
CA THR A 46 29.60 6.68 -0.64
C THR A 46 30.66 5.93 0.16
N SER A 47 31.86 5.75 -0.39
CA SER A 47 32.95 5.03 0.27
C SER A 47 33.52 5.82 1.45
N LEU A 48 33.62 7.15 1.33
CA LEU A 48 34.01 8.02 2.43
C LEU A 48 33.00 7.96 3.57
N LEU A 49 31.70 8.03 3.27
CA LEU A 49 30.65 7.96 4.30
C LEU A 49 30.61 6.57 4.96
N ALA A 50 30.68 5.49 4.16
CA ALA A 50 30.73 4.13 4.69
C ALA A 50 31.98 3.89 5.55
N GLY A 51 33.15 4.33 5.07
CA GLY A 51 34.40 4.26 5.82
C GLY A 51 34.35 5.09 7.11
N PHE A 52 33.83 6.31 7.04
CA PHE A 52 33.64 7.15 8.22
C PHE A 52 32.76 6.48 9.27
N LEU A 53 31.57 6.00 8.88
CA LEU A 53 30.66 5.29 9.79
C LEU A 53 31.33 4.04 10.40
N PHE A 54 31.99 3.23 9.56
CA PHE A 54 32.67 2.03 10.00
C PHE A 54 33.79 2.35 11.01
N PHE A 55 34.75 3.21 10.64
CA PHE A 55 35.91 3.50 11.49
C PHE A 55 35.54 4.27 12.76
N THR A 56 34.59 5.21 12.70
CA THR A 56 34.18 5.96 13.90
C THR A 56 33.43 5.07 14.89
N THR A 57 32.46 4.26 14.44
CA THR A 57 31.74 3.34 15.32
C THR A 57 32.67 2.28 15.91
N ARG A 58 33.59 1.74 15.09
CA ARG A 58 34.60 0.80 15.55
C ARG A 58 35.54 1.43 16.59
N ALA A 59 36.09 2.61 16.31
CA ALA A 59 37.00 3.30 17.22
C ALA A 59 36.30 3.69 18.55
N ALA A 60 35.06 4.17 18.49
CA ALA A 60 34.27 4.44 19.68
C ALA A 60 34.05 3.16 20.50
N SER A 61 33.76 2.05 19.83
CA SER A 61 33.52 0.76 20.50
C SER A 61 34.77 0.19 21.15
N LEU A 62 35.93 0.25 20.48
CA LEU A 62 37.21 -0.24 21.00
C LEU A 62 37.77 0.67 22.10
N TYR A 63 37.83 1.98 21.88
CA TYR A 63 38.60 2.88 22.73
C TYR A 63 37.76 3.61 23.79
N ARG A 64 36.45 3.74 23.59
CA ARG A 64 35.56 4.41 24.56
C ARG A 64 34.67 3.45 25.34
N ALA A 65 34.19 2.41 24.68
CA ALA A 65 33.31 1.41 25.30
C ALA A 65 34.06 0.14 25.75
N ASP A 66 35.38 0.07 25.50
CA ASP A 66 36.26 -1.05 25.86
C ASP A 66 35.71 -2.43 25.46
N LEU A 67 35.05 -2.47 24.29
CA LEU A 67 34.46 -3.69 23.78
C LEU A 67 35.54 -4.57 23.15
N SER A 68 35.31 -5.89 23.20
CA SER A 68 36.14 -6.86 22.48
C SER A 68 36.19 -6.53 20.98
N VAL A 69 37.26 -6.93 20.29
CA VAL A 69 37.39 -6.70 18.85
C VAL A 69 36.20 -7.25 18.07
N SER A 70 35.70 -8.43 18.43
CA SER A 70 34.51 -9.01 17.79
C SER A 70 33.25 -8.18 18.01
N ASP A 71 33.05 -7.62 19.20
CA ASP A 71 31.87 -6.82 19.53
C ASP A 71 31.95 -5.41 18.94
N ALA A 72 33.15 -4.85 18.85
CA ALA A 72 33.39 -3.57 18.19
C ALA A 72 33.19 -3.63 16.67
N GLU A 73 33.41 -4.79 16.05
CA GLU A 73 33.11 -4.98 14.62
C GLU A 73 31.59 -5.14 14.40
N ARG A 74 30.89 -5.84 15.30
CA ARG A 74 29.41 -5.98 15.29
C ARG A 74 28.69 -4.64 15.35
N SER A 75 29.15 -3.71 16.20
CA SER A 75 28.51 -2.41 16.38
C SER A 75 28.50 -1.55 15.10
N THR A 76 29.42 -1.79 14.16
CA THR A 76 29.49 -1.05 12.88
C THR A 76 28.36 -1.39 11.91
N LEU A 77 27.69 -2.52 12.09
CA LEU A 77 26.71 -3.02 11.12
C LEU A 77 25.45 -2.18 11.03
N ILE A 78 24.89 -1.74 12.16
CA ILE A 78 23.63 -0.99 12.16
C ILE A 78 23.78 0.33 11.40
N PRO A 79 24.81 1.17 11.63
CA PRO A 79 25.05 2.36 10.82
C PRO A 79 25.23 2.06 9.32
N LEU A 80 25.96 1.00 8.97
CA LEU A 80 26.17 0.59 7.58
C LEU A 80 24.86 0.13 6.91
N LEU A 81 24.04 -0.66 7.61
CA LEU A 81 22.73 -1.10 7.15
C LEU A 81 21.79 0.09 6.93
N VAL A 82 21.82 1.10 7.81
CA VAL A 82 21.05 2.34 7.64
C VAL A 82 21.51 3.08 6.37
N LEU A 83 22.82 3.21 6.14
CA LEU A 83 23.34 3.82 4.93
C LEU A 83 22.90 3.06 3.67
N GLN A 84 23.02 1.74 3.67
CA GLN A 84 22.61 0.86 2.57
C GLN A 84 21.10 0.98 2.29
N ALA A 85 20.27 0.98 3.34
CA ALA A 85 18.83 1.19 3.24
C ALA A 85 18.50 2.57 2.68
N CYS A 86 19.21 3.63 3.08
CA CYS A 86 19.04 4.97 2.49
C CYS A 86 19.38 5.00 0.99
N ILE A 87 20.48 4.33 0.59
CA ILE A 87 20.89 4.26 -0.82
C ILE A 87 19.82 3.54 -1.65
N LEU A 88 19.40 2.35 -1.24
CA LEU A 88 18.44 1.55 -2.01
C LEU A 88 17.01 2.10 -1.88
N PHE A 89 16.51 2.28 -0.67
CA PHE A 89 15.09 2.58 -0.44
C PHE A 89 14.73 4.03 -0.72
N LEU A 90 15.62 4.99 -0.45
CA LEU A 90 15.33 6.40 -0.70
C LEU A 90 15.87 6.85 -2.05
N LEU A 91 17.19 6.76 -2.26
CA LEU A 91 17.80 7.27 -3.50
C LEU A 91 17.36 6.45 -4.71
N GLY A 92 17.42 5.12 -4.64
CA GLY A 92 17.01 4.21 -5.72
C GLY A 92 15.56 4.43 -6.14
N THR A 93 14.63 4.36 -5.18
CA THR A 93 13.19 4.62 -5.40
C THR A 93 12.95 5.99 -6.04
N ALA A 94 13.62 7.04 -5.56
CA ALA A 94 13.45 8.38 -6.08
C ALA A 94 14.00 8.52 -7.52
N GLN A 95 15.11 7.85 -7.84
CA GLN A 95 15.67 7.80 -9.19
C GLN A 95 14.79 7.04 -10.17
N VAL A 96 14.11 5.99 -9.70
CA VAL A 96 13.18 5.21 -10.52
C VAL A 96 11.95 6.05 -10.88
N SER A 97 11.31 6.68 -9.89
CA SER A 97 10.12 7.51 -10.14
C SER A 97 10.45 8.76 -10.96
N GLY A 98 11.51 9.47 -10.59
CA GLY A 98 11.94 10.67 -11.30
C GLY A 98 12.41 10.39 -12.73
N GLY A 99 13.04 9.24 -12.96
CA GLY A 99 13.54 8.84 -14.27
C GLY A 99 12.43 8.45 -15.24
N ILE A 100 11.45 7.64 -14.82
CA ILE A 100 10.34 7.28 -15.71
C ILE A 100 9.45 8.48 -16.05
N THR A 101 9.27 9.43 -15.12
CA THR A 101 8.55 10.67 -15.42
C THR A 101 9.34 11.58 -16.35
N ALA A 102 10.68 11.64 -16.25
CA ALA A 102 11.50 12.36 -17.22
C ALA A 102 11.35 11.79 -18.64
N GLU A 103 11.38 10.47 -18.79
CA GLU A 103 11.16 9.81 -20.10
C GLU A 103 9.77 10.12 -20.69
N LYS A 104 8.78 10.32 -19.82
CA LYS A 104 7.42 10.70 -20.22
C LYS A 104 7.38 12.16 -20.64
N ASP A 105 8.00 13.06 -19.88
CA ASP A 105 8.06 14.49 -20.17
C ASP A 105 8.84 14.76 -21.48
N GLU A 106 9.86 13.95 -21.77
CA GLU A 106 10.65 14.00 -23.00
C GLU A 106 9.99 13.25 -24.19
N GLY A 107 8.84 12.60 -23.99
CA GLY A 107 8.14 11.83 -25.03
C GLY A 107 8.82 10.51 -25.43
N VAL A 108 9.92 10.14 -24.79
CA VAL A 108 10.69 8.92 -25.08
C VAL A 108 9.88 7.66 -24.77
N ILE A 109 8.98 7.72 -23.78
CA ILE A 109 8.14 6.57 -23.40
C ILE A 109 7.28 6.05 -24.55
N ASP A 110 6.81 6.93 -25.44
CA ASP A 110 5.97 6.53 -26.59
C ASP A 110 6.81 5.91 -27.71
N TYR A 111 8.03 6.41 -27.93
CA TYR A 111 8.99 5.76 -28.81
C TYR A 111 9.35 4.36 -28.31
N GLN A 112 9.61 4.23 -27.01
CA GLN A 112 9.94 2.95 -26.36
C GLN A 112 8.82 1.93 -26.46
N ARG A 113 7.56 2.35 -26.64
CA ARG A 113 6.43 1.43 -26.91
C ARG A 113 6.51 0.78 -28.28
N LEU A 114 7.06 1.46 -29.28
CA LEU A 114 7.19 0.96 -30.65
C LEU A 114 8.34 -0.04 -30.81
N ILE A 115 9.32 -0.03 -29.90
CA ILE A 115 10.43 -1.00 -29.92
C ILE A 115 9.88 -2.43 -29.74
N PRO A 116 10.31 -3.41 -30.57
CA PRO A 116 9.84 -4.79 -30.58
C PRO A 116 10.36 -5.59 -29.37
N MET A 117 9.93 -5.17 -28.17
CA MET A 117 10.22 -5.82 -26.90
C MET A 117 8.93 -6.11 -26.17
N THR A 118 8.92 -7.21 -25.41
CA THR A 118 7.78 -7.52 -24.54
C THR A 118 7.62 -6.45 -23.46
N PRO A 119 6.38 -6.20 -22.98
CA PRO A 119 6.13 -5.27 -21.88
C PRO A 119 6.99 -5.56 -20.64
N LEU A 120 7.16 -6.84 -20.30
CA LEU A 120 7.97 -7.25 -19.15
C LEU A 120 9.45 -6.92 -19.35
N ALA A 121 10.00 -7.16 -20.54
CA ALA A 121 11.38 -6.77 -20.83
C ALA A 121 11.58 -5.25 -20.69
N LYS A 122 10.61 -4.43 -21.11
CA LYS A 122 10.66 -2.97 -20.91
C LYS A 122 10.65 -2.62 -19.42
N VAL A 123 9.73 -3.22 -18.65
CA VAL A 123 9.64 -3.03 -17.19
C VAL A 123 10.94 -3.38 -16.49
N LEU A 124 11.53 -4.55 -16.76
CA LEU A 124 12.81 -4.95 -16.14
C LEU A 124 13.96 -4.03 -16.55
N GLY A 125 13.98 -3.59 -17.81
CA GLY A 125 14.98 -2.62 -18.30
C GLY A 125 14.96 -1.32 -17.50
N TYR A 126 13.77 -0.77 -17.24
CA TYR A 126 13.63 0.42 -16.39
C TYR A 126 13.88 0.12 -14.90
N LEU A 127 13.38 -1.00 -14.38
CA LEU A 127 13.47 -1.38 -12.98
C LEU A 127 14.92 -1.52 -12.50
N PHE A 128 15.79 -2.12 -13.32
CA PHE A 128 17.19 -2.27 -12.99
C PHE A 128 18.08 -1.19 -13.57
N GLY A 129 17.71 -0.64 -14.74
CA GLY A 129 18.50 0.39 -15.41
C GLY A 129 18.42 1.73 -14.70
N LEU A 130 17.23 2.14 -14.24
CA LEU A 130 17.09 3.42 -13.56
C LEU A 130 17.98 3.47 -12.30
N PRO A 131 17.85 2.63 -11.28
CA PRO A 131 18.65 2.78 -10.05
C PRO A 131 20.05 2.14 -10.16
N ILE A 132 20.60 1.94 -11.37
CA ILE A 132 21.84 1.17 -11.55
C ILE A 132 23.05 1.78 -10.80
N ARG A 133 23.13 3.10 -10.74
CA ARG A 133 24.19 3.78 -10.00
C ARG A 133 24.05 3.53 -8.50
N GLU A 134 22.83 3.56 -8.00
CA GLU A 134 22.52 3.32 -6.58
C GLU A 134 22.82 1.85 -6.20
N TYR A 135 22.61 0.88 -7.10
CA TYR A 135 23.09 -0.50 -6.89
C TYR A 135 24.62 -0.57 -6.81
N VAL A 136 25.34 0.15 -7.68
CA VAL A 136 26.81 0.20 -7.63
C VAL A 136 27.31 0.88 -6.34
N MET A 137 26.64 1.95 -5.90
CA MET A 137 26.92 2.60 -4.60
C MET A 137 26.68 1.63 -3.44
N PHE A 138 25.58 0.88 -3.44
CA PHE A 138 25.31 -0.15 -2.44
C PHE A 138 26.44 -1.21 -2.43
N CYS A 139 26.84 -1.71 -3.61
CA CYS A 139 27.94 -2.67 -3.73
C CYS A 139 29.26 -2.12 -3.15
N ALA A 140 29.53 -0.83 -3.32
CA ALA A 140 30.75 -0.19 -2.77
C ALA A 140 30.78 -0.17 -1.23
N THR A 141 29.63 -0.32 -0.55
CA THR A 141 29.57 -0.43 0.92
C THR A 141 29.77 -1.85 1.43
N LEU A 142 29.62 -2.87 0.57
CA LEU A 142 29.69 -4.27 0.96
C LEU A 142 31.06 -4.71 1.51
N PRO A 143 32.22 -4.21 1.03
CA PRO A 143 33.52 -4.58 1.62
C PRO A 143 33.60 -4.28 3.13
N PHE A 144 33.08 -3.14 3.59
CA PHE A 144 33.04 -2.78 5.00
C PHE A 144 32.13 -3.72 5.80
N THR A 145 30.97 -4.07 5.24
CA THR A 145 30.03 -4.99 5.89
C THR A 145 30.59 -6.41 5.94
N ALA A 146 31.19 -6.88 4.85
CA ALA A 146 31.81 -8.20 4.77
C ALA A 146 32.93 -8.34 5.81
N TRP A 147 33.74 -7.29 5.99
CA TRP A 147 34.73 -7.24 7.06
C TRP A 147 34.10 -7.33 8.45
N ALA A 148 33.07 -6.51 8.72
CA ALA A 148 32.35 -6.50 9.99
C ALA A 148 31.71 -7.87 10.31
N ILE A 149 31.10 -8.53 9.33
CA ILE A 149 30.51 -9.88 9.48
C ILE A 149 31.59 -10.90 9.80
N TRP A 150 32.70 -10.87 9.06
CA TRP A 150 33.79 -11.83 9.22
C TRP A 150 34.48 -11.68 10.58
N LYS A 151 34.92 -10.47 10.93
CA LYS A 151 35.62 -10.22 12.21
C LYS A 151 34.68 -10.19 13.40
N GLY A 152 33.42 -9.81 13.20
CA GLY A 152 32.37 -9.87 14.21
C GLY A 152 31.86 -11.28 14.50
N GLN A 153 32.31 -12.30 13.76
CA GLN A 153 31.90 -13.70 13.92
C GLN A 153 30.37 -13.84 13.94
N ILE A 154 29.71 -13.28 12.92
CA ILE A 154 28.25 -13.21 12.88
C ILE A 154 27.71 -14.42 12.13
N ALA A 155 26.75 -15.11 12.74
CA ALA A 155 26.13 -16.28 12.16
C ALA A 155 25.39 -15.93 10.86
N VAL A 156 25.47 -16.83 9.87
CA VAL A 156 24.78 -16.68 8.57
C VAL A 156 23.27 -16.48 8.75
N ALA A 157 22.68 -17.16 9.73
CA ALA A 157 21.26 -17.03 10.07
C ALA A 157 20.84 -15.60 10.47
N ALA A 158 21.76 -14.77 10.98
CA ALA A 158 21.43 -13.40 11.38
C ALA A 158 21.46 -12.41 10.21
N TRP A 159 22.46 -12.49 9.31
CA TRP A 159 22.63 -11.48 8.26
C TRP A 159 22.02 -11.88 6.91
N LEU A 160 22.01 -13.16 6.54
CA LEU A 160 21.58 -13.58 5.21
C LEU A 160 20.08 -13.30 4.97
N PRO A 161 19.14 -13.66 5.88
CA PRO A 161 17.73 -13.34 5.69
C PRO A 161 17.48 -11.84 5.61
N LEU A 162 18.22 -11.05 6.40
CA LEU A 162 18.13 -9.59 6.38
C LEU A 162 18.52 -9.00 5.02
N TYR A 163 19.64 -9.43 4.44
CA TYR A 163 20.06 -8.94 3.12
C TYR A 163 19.13 -9.40 1.98
N VAL A 164 18.61 -10.63 2.04
CA VAL A 164 17.59 -11.10 1.10
C VAL A 164 16.36 -10.20 1.15
N VAL A 165 15.88 -9.88 2.35
CA VAL A 165 14.70 -9.03 2.56
C VAL A 165 14.99 -7.57 2.19
N ILE A 166 16.20 -7.05 2.40
CA ILE A 166 16.61 -5.73 1.90
C ILE A 166 16.48 -5.66 0.38
N LEU A 167 16.98 -6.66 -0.35
CA LEU A 167 16.92 -6.66 -1.81
C LEU A 167 15.48 -6.78 -2.34
N ILE A 168 14.66 -7.63 -1.70
CA ILE A 168 13.24 -7.77 -2.06
C ILE A 168 12.45 -6.49 -1.74
N SER A 169 12.72 -5.86 -0.60
CA SER A 169 12.12 -4.57 -0.22
C SER A 169 12.49 -3.47 -1.21
N ALA A 170 13.77 -3.39 -1.60
CA ALA A 170 14.23 -2.45 -2.62
C ALA A 170 13.50 -2.67 -3.95
N LEU A 171 13.34 -3.93 -4.37
CA LEU A 171 12.60 -4.28 -5.58
C LEU A 171 11.13 -3.84 -5.51
N ALA A 172 10.46 -4.10 -4.38
CA ALA A 172 9.08 -3.69 -4.14
C ALA A 172 8.92 -2.16 -4.18
N TYR A 173 9.84 -1.41 -3.56
CA TYR A 173 9.81 0.05 -3.57
C TYR A 173 10.12 0.64 -4.95
N HIS A 174 11.09 0.08 -5.67
CA HIS A 174 11.40 0.49 -7.04
C HIS A 174 10.22 0.24 -7.99
N LEU A 175 9.54 -0.91 -7.87
CA LEU A 175 8.30 -1.17 -8.63
C LEU A 175 7.18 -0.20 -8.26
N THR A 176 7.02 0.12 -6.98
CA THR A 176 6.06 1.14 -6.51
C THR A 176 6.37 2.51 -7.12
N ALA A 177 7.65 2.88 -7.20
CA ALA A 177 8.11 4.11 -7.83
C ALA A 177 7.86 4.11 -9.35
N LEU A 178 8.04 2.99 -10.05
CA LEU A 178 7.68 2.86 -11.47
C LEU A 178 6.19 3.08 -11.66
N VAL A 179 5.34 2.40 -10.88
CA VAL A 179 3.89 2.57 -10.94
C VAL A 179 3.52 4.03 -10.69
N THR A 180 4.04 4.63 -9.62
CA THR A 180 3.81 6.04 -9.26
C THR A 180 4.24 6.98 -10.39
N GLY A 181 5.42 6.75 -10.98
CA GLY A 181 5.95 7.59 -12.05
C GLY A 181 5.16 7.48 -13.37
N THR A 182 4.45 6.37 -13.62
CA THR A 182 3.53 6.28 -14.77
C THR A 182 2.25 7.10 -14.58
N ILE A 183 1.81 7.27 -13.33
CA ILE A 183 0.57 7.98 -12.96
C ILE A 183 0.84 9.48 -12.79
N ALA A 184 1.99 9.83 -12.21
CA ALA A 184 2.36 11.21 -11.94
C ALA A 184 2.41 12.04 -13.23
N LYS A 185 1.97 13.30 -13.10
CA LYS A 185 2.01 14.27 -14.21
C LYS A 185 3.29 15.08 -14.23
N ASN A 186 3.90 15.29 -13.06
CA ASN A 186 5.02 16.20 -12.89
C ASN A 186 6.18 15.45 -12.23
N ARG A 187 7.39 15.56 -12.80
CA ARG A 187 8.61 14.92 -12.27
C ARG A 187 8.87 15.20 -10.79
N ARG A 188 8.75 16.47 -10.36
CA ARG A 188 8.98 16.86 -8.95
C ARG A 188 8.02 16.17 -7.99
N TRP A 189 6.75 16.07 -8.38
CA TRP A 189 5.73 15.41 -7.56
C TRP A 189 5.90 13.89 -7.55
N ALA A 190 6.28 13.27 -8.66
CA ALA A 190 6.57 11.83 -8.73
C ALA A 190 7.69 11.44 -7.74
N PHE A 191 8.76 12.24 -7.76
CA PHE A 191 9.90 12.12 -6.85
C PHE A 191 9.48 12.28 -5.38
N LEU A 192 8.79 13.37 -5.04
CA LEU A 192 8.36 13.66 -3.66
C LEU A 192 7.36 12.63 -3.12
N ILE A 193 6.40 12.18 -3.94
CA ILE A 193 5.43 11.16 -3.54
C ILE A 193 6.14 9.84 -3.24
N SER A 194 7.13 9.45 -4.05
CA SER A 194 7.83 8.18 -3.87
C SER A 194 8.70 8.17 -2.61
N ILE A 195 9.41 9.28 -2.34
CA ILE A 195 10.15 9.44 -1.07
C ILE A 195 9.19 9.51 0.11
N GLY A 196 8.13 10.30 0.00
CA GLY A 196 7.11 10.44 1.04
C GLY A 196 6.48 9.10 1.41
N LEU A 197 6.21 8.24 0.42
CA LEU A 197 5.69 6.89 0.64
C LEU A 197 6.66 6.01 1.43
N VAL A 198 7.94 5.96 1.04
CA VAL A 198 8.95 5.20 1.80
C VAL A 198 9.09 5.77 3.21
N PHE A 199 9.13 7.09 3.36
CA PHE A 199 9.20 7.73 4.66
C PHE A 199 7.98 7.37 5.54
N SER A 200 6.76 7.42 5.00
CA SER A 200 5.53 7.00 5.69
C SER A 200 5.58 5.53 6.10
N LEU A 201 6.14 4.64 5.27
CA LEU A 201 6.33 3.23 5.65
C LEU A 201 7.27 3.05 6.86
N TYR A 202 8.26 3.92 7.06
CA TYR A 202 9.18 3.78 8.21
C TYR A 202 8.78 4.61 9.44
N THR A 203 7.80 5.51 9.31
CA THR A 203 7.34 6.41 10.39
C THR A 203 5.89 6.18 10.82
N VAL A 204 4.95 6.14 9.88
CA VAL A 204 3.51 5.98 10.16
C VAL A 204 3.15 4.52 10.44
N VAL A 205 3.70 3.58 9.67
CA VAL A 205 3.39 2.15 9.84
C VAL A 205 3.73 1.61 11.24
N PRO A 206 4.89 1.93 11.85
CA PRO A 206 5.15 1.53 13.24
C PRO A 206 4.13 2.07 14.24
N LEU A 207 3.52 3.22 13.95
CA LEU A 207 2.42 3.74 14.76
C LEU A 207 1.15 2.91 14.55
N MET A 208 0.86 2.52 13.31
CA MET A 208 -0.31 1.67 12.98
C MET A 208 -0.20 0.24 13.52
N SER A 209 1.02 -0.33 13.62
CA SER A 209 1.20 -1.67 14.17
C SER A 209 0.81 -1.76 15.65
N ARG A 210 0.91 -0.66 16.40
CA ARG A 210 0.42 -0.58 17.80
C ARG A 210 -1.10 -0.75 17.91
N PHE A 211 -1.82 -0.51 16.81
CA PHE A 211 -3.27 -0.65 16.75
C PHE A 211 -3.68 -1.93 16.01
N GLY A 212 -2.88 -3.00 16.08
CA GLY A 212 -3.23 -4.29 15.46
C GLY A 212 -3.02 -4.40 13.95
N PHE A 213 -2.57 -3.32 13.28
CA PHE A 213 -2.24 -3.36 11.85
C PHE A 213 -0.80 -3.81 11.59
N VAL A 214 -0.36 -4.84 12.32
CA VAL A 214 1.01 -5.37 12.28
C VAL A 214 1.39 -5.83 10.87
N PHE A 215 0.41 -6.23 10.04
CA PHE A 215 0.59 -6.54 8.63
C PHE A 215 1.44 -5.49 7.89
N PHE A 216 1.23 -4.19 8.13
CA PHE A 216 1.98 -3.15 7.41
C PHE A 216 3.48 -3.15 7.77
N LYS A 217 3.88 -3.64 8.95
CA LYS A 217 5.30 -3.80 9.35
C LYS A 217 6.04 -4.69 8.36
N TYR A 218 5.36 -5.71 7.82
CA TYR A 218 5.88 -6.65 6.81
C TYR A 218 6.05 -6.05 5.42
N LEU A 219 5.61 -4.82 5.20
CA LEU A 219 5.97 -4.06 4.00
C LEU A 219 7.37 -3.44 4.10
N THR A 220 8.06 -3.62 5.23
CA THR A 220 9.39 -3.08 5.52
C THR A 220 10.34 -4.18 5.97
N ILE A 221 11.62 -3.84 6.15
CA ILE A 221 12.62 -4.76 6.70
C ILE A 221 12.52 -4.93 8.22
N ARG A 222 11.70 -4.12 8.92
CA ARG A 222 11.69 -4.06 10.39
C ARG A 222 11.47 -5.41 11.08
N PRO A 223 10.49 -6.26 10.68
CA PRO A 223 10.27 -7.55 11.37
C PRO A 223 11.53 -8.42 11.36
N VAL A 224 12.22 -8.47 10.22
CA VAL A 224 13.42 -9.29 10.03
C VAL A 224 14.63 -8.68 10.73
N LEU A 225 14.71 -7.35 10.75
CA LEU A 225 15.72 -6.63 11.51
C LEU A 225 15.57 -6.86 13.01
N ASP A 226 14.32 -6.84 13.53
CA ASP A 226 14.02 -7.10 14.93
C ASP A 226 14.40 -8.56 15.29
N GLU A 227 14.02 -9.54 14.47
CA GLU A 227 14.41 -10.96 14.64
C GLU A 227 15.93 -11.16 14.60
N ALA A 228 16.63 -10.48 13.69
CA ALA A 228 18.08 -10.57 13.53
C ALA A 228 18.88 -9.77 14.58
N MET A 229 18.25 -8.80 15.25
CA MET A 229 18.91 -7.83 16.12
C MET A 229 19.85 -8.45 17.17
N PRO A 230 19.45 -9.50 17.91
CA PRO A 230 20.33 -10.13 18.90
C PRO A 230 21.64 -10.68 18.30
N GLY A 231 21.60 -11.12 17.04
CA GLY A 231 22.76 -11.67 16.33
C GLY A 231 23.70 -10.60 15.78
N LEU A 232 23.18 -9.39 15.52
CA LEU A 232 23.92 -8.28 14.94
C LEU A 232 24.58 -7.38 16.00
N LEU A 233 23.99 -7.28 17.19
CA LEU A 233 24.52 -6.46 18.27
C LEU A 233 25.74 -7.09 18.97
N PRO A 234 26.54 -6.27 19.70
CA PRO A 234 27.50 -6.77 20.68
C PRO A 234 26.88 -7.83 21.59
N ARG A 235 27.61 -8.89 21.94
CA ARG A 235 27.05 -10.10 22.59
C ARG A 235 26.24 -9.80 23.86
N THR A 236 26.70 -8.87 24.69
CA THR A 236 26.01 -8.45 25.92
C THR A 236 24.68 -7.75 25.62
N ALA A 237 24.69 -6.78 24.71
CA ALA A 237 23.49 -6.08 24.25
C ALA A 237 22.52 -7.02 23.51
N GLY A 238 23.05 -7.90 22.66
CA GLY A 238 22.26 -8.90 21.94
C GLY A 238 21.59 -9.90 22.88
N ALA A 239 22.28 -10.34 23.94
CA ALA A 239 21.68 -11.19 24.97
C ALA A 239 20.53 -10.48 25.69
N PHE A 240 20.69 -9.19 26.04
CA PHE A 240 19.63 -8.40 26.64
C PHE A 240 18.39 -8.30 25.74
N VAL A 241 18.59 -8.00 24.45
CA VAL A 241 17.49 -7.94 23.48
C VAL A 241 16.81 -9.30 23.33
N LYS A 242 17.58 -10.40 23.26
CA LYS A 242 17.02 -11.76 23.18
C LYS A 242 16.18 -12.12 24.40
N VAL A 243 16.61 -11.74 25.60
CA VAL A 243 15.83 -11.93 26.82
C VAL A 243 14.52 -11.14 26.74
N GLY A 244 14.57 -9.88 26.31
CA GLY A 244 13.36 -9.08 26.08
C GLY A 244 12.37 -9.72 25.10
N GLN A 245 12.87 -10.21 23.96
CA GLN A 245 12.05 -10.90 22.95
C GLN A 245 11.44 -12.20 23.46
N ASN A 246 12.15 -12.95 24.30
CA ASN A 246 11.61 -14.18 24.89
C ASN A 246 10.52 -13.90 25.94
N LEU A 247 10.60 -12.76 26.63
CA LEU A 247 9.62 -12.35 27.64
C LEU A 247 8.32 -11.81 27.00
N ALA A 248 8.43 -11.20 25.83
CA ALA A 248 7.30 -10.68 25.06
C ALA A 248 7.50 -11.02 23.56
N PRO A 249 7.20 -12.25 23.15
CA PRO A 249 7.34 -12.65 21.74
C PRO A 249 6.34 -11.86 20.88
N ASP A 250 6.79 -11.41 19.71
CA ASP A 250 5.91 -10.84 18.69
C ASP A 250 4.87 -11.90 18.29
N VAL A 251 3.60 -11.50 18.32
CA VAL A 251 2.48 -12.38 17.97
C VAL A 251 2.43 -12.55 16.46
N LYS A 252 2.38 -13.81 16.01
CA LYS A 252 2.52 -14.18 14.60
C LYS A 252 1.18 -14.31 13.88
N PHE A 253 1.22 -14.19 12.56
CA PHE A 253 0.06 -14.36 11.66
C PHE A 253 -0.69 -15.68 11.92
N PHE A 254 -1.95 -15.60 12.36
CA PHE A 254 -2.79 -16.74 12.79
C PHE A 254 -2.08 -17.73 13.74
N ASN A 255 -1.18 -17.24 14.61
CA ASN A 255 -0.33 -18.09 15.46
C ASN A 255 0.53 -19.11 14.68
N LEU A 256 0.73 -18.91 13.37
CA LEU A 256 1.62 -19.73 12.56
C LEU A 256 3.07 -19.34 12.86
N ASN A 257 3.88 -20.32 13.23
CA ASN A 257 5.29 -20.13 13.62
C ASN A 257 6.24 -19.94 12.42
N PHE A 258 5.88 -19.10 11.45
CA PHE A 258 6.80 -18.75 10.36
C PHE A 258 7.95 -17.88 10.88
N PRO A 259 9.17 -17.99 10.30
CA PRO A 259 10.21 -16.97 10.45
C PRO A 259 9.72 -15.63 9.88
N GLU A 260 10.09 -14.50 10.49
CA GLU A 260 9.64 -13.17 10.06
C GLU A 260 10.10 -12.88 8.63
N ALA A 261 11.28 -13.39 8.27
CA ALA A 261 11.81 -13.30 6.92
C ALA A 261 10.90 -13.97 5.87
N VAL A 262 10.39 -15.17 6.15
CA VAL A 262 9.55 -15.92 5.21
C VAL A 262 8.23 -15.18 4.98
N PHE A 263 7.58 -14.73 6.05
CA PHE A 263 6.32 -14.02 5.95
C PHE A 263 6.49 -12.65 5.26
N THR A 264 7.57 -11.93 5.56
CA THR A 264 7.93 -10.67 4.87
C THR A 264 8.11 -10.90 3.36
N ILE A 265 8.82 -11.95 2.96
CA ILE A 265 9.05 -12.31 1.55
C ILE A 265 7.73 -12.64 0.85
N ILE A 266 6.83 -13.38 1.49
CA ILE A 266 5.50 -13.69 0.93
C ILE A 266 4.69 -12.40 0.71
N CYS A 267 4.60 -11.55 1.73
CA CYS A 267 3.85 -10.30 1.67
C CYS A 267 4.39 -9.36 0.57
N GLN A 268 5.70 -9.16 0.53
CA GLN A 268 6.34 -8.32 -0.48
C GLN A 268 6.30 -8.97 -1.87
N GLY A 269 6.41 -10.30 -1.97
CA GLY A 269 6.32 -11.05 -3.21
C GLY A 269 4.97 -10.89 -3.90
N VAL A 270 3.87 -10.96 -3.14
CA VAL A 270 2.52 -10.69 -3.65
C VAL A 270 2.40 -9.26 -4.17
N LEU A 271 2.92 -8.26 -3.44
CA LEU A 271 2.93 -6.87 -3.91
C LEU A 271 3.78 -6.66 -5.15
N ILE A 272 4.98 -7.24 -5.22
CA ILE A 272 5.86 -7.22 -6.39
C ILE A 272 5.10 -7.77 -7.60
N PHE A 273 4.46 -8.92 -7.45
CA PHE A 273 3.68 -9.55 -8.51
C PHE A 273 2.53 -8.63 -8.98
N ILE A 274 1.80 -8.01 -8.05
CA ILE A 274 0.74 -7.05 -8.37
C ILE A 274 1.27 -5.84 -9.14
N PHE A 275 2.40 -5.25 -8.71
CA PHE A 275 2.99 -4.11 -9.41
C PHE A 275 3.50 -4.49 -10.80
N ILE A 276 4.06 -5.69 -10.97
CA ILE A 276 4.43 -6.22 -12.30
C ILE A 276 3.19 -6.33 -13.18
N VAL A 277 2.08 -6.88 -12.67
CA VAL A 277 0.81 -6.95 -13.41
C VAL A 277 0.31 -5.54 -13.78
N MET A 278 0.37 -4.58 -12.86
CA MET A 278 -0.02 -3.19 -13.14
C MET A 278 0.80 -2.58 -14.28
N LEU A 279 2.12 -2.71 -14.20
CA LEU A 279 3.04 -2.17 -15.19
C LEU A 279 2.89 -2.88 -16.52
N TRP A 280 2.78 -4.21 -16.54
CA TRP A 280 2.54 -5.00 -17.75
C TRP A 280 1.32 -4.48 -18.50
N ARG A 281 0.18 -4.32 -17.81
CA ARG A 281 -1.06 -3.82 -18.42
C ARG A 281 -0.88 -2.41 -18.96
N LYS A 282 -0.26 -1.53 -18.17
CA LYS A 282 -0.03 -0.13 -18.55
C LYS A 282 0.91 0.03 -19.74
N TRP A 283 1.88 -0.86 -19.89
CA TRP A 283 2.78 -0.92 -21.04
C TRP A 283 2.12 -1.51 -22.28
N GLN A 284 1.23 -2.49 -22.14
CA GLN A 284 0.44 -3.00 -23.26
C GLN A 284 -0.55 -1.97 -23.80
N ARG A 285 -1.24 -1.26 -22.90
CA ARG A 285 -2.26 -0.27 -23.25
C ARG A 285 -2.14 0.91 -22.28
N HIS A 286 -1.72 2.06 -22.79
CA HIS A 286 -1.55 3.25 -21.97
C HIS A 286 -2.82 3.65 -21.19
N GLU A 287 -3.98 3.40 -21.78
CA GLU A 287 -5.28 3.77 -21.25
C GLU A 287 -5.92 2.71 -20.37
N SER A 288 -5.23 1.57 -20.17
CA SER A 288 -5.74 0.57 -19.24
C SER A 288 -5.81 1.13 -17.84
N LEU A 289 -6.80 0.63 -17.10
CA LEU A 289 -6.79 0.75 -15.64
C LEU A 289 -5.52 0.06 -15.12
N LEU A 290 -5.01 0.50 -13.97
CA LEU A 290 -3.76 -0.07 -13.44
C LEU A 290 -3.96 -1.56 -13.16
N LEU A 291 -5.09 -1.93 -12.58
CA LEU A 291 -5.38 -3.30 -12.22
C LEU A 291 -6.74 -3.75 -12.78
N GLY A 292 -6.86 -5.04 -13.08
CA GLY A 292 -8.13 -5.63 -13.50
C GLY A 292 -9.08 -5.72 -12.32
N LYS A 293 -10.38 -5.73 -12.58
CA LYS A 293 -11.41 -5.81 -11.53
C LYS A 293 -11.27 -7.08 -10.68
N THR A 294 -10.99 -8.22 -11.32
CA THR A 294 -10.71 -9.51 -10.66
C THR A 294 -9.50 -9.44 -9.73
N TRP A 295 -8.37 -8.96 -10.24
CA TRP A 295 -7.14 -8.79 -9.47
C TRP A 295 -7.34 -7.83 -8.30
N ALA A 296 -8.19 -6.81 -8.45
CA ALA A 296 -8.39 -5.78 -7.44
C ALA A 296 -9.21 -6.32 -6.29
N THR A 297 -10.26 -7.08 -6.61
CA THR A 297 -11.07 -7.77 -5.62
C THR A 297 -10.26 -8.86 -4.93
N GLY A 298 -9.44 -9.63 -5.66
CA GLY A 298 -8.52 -10.61 -5.07
C GLY A 298 -7.53 -9.97 -4.10
N LEU A 299 -6.89 -8.86 -4.50
CA LEU A 299 -5.99 -8.08 -3.64
C LEU A 299 -6.73 -7.54 -2.40
N PHE A 300 -7.93 -7.00 -2.58
CA PHE A 300 -8.73 -6.48 -1.48
C PHE A 300 -9.04 -7.57 -0.45
N ILE A 301 -9.59 -8.70 -0.89
CA ILE A 301 -9.92 -9.84 -0.03
C ILE A 301 -8.65 -10.39 0.65
N TRP A 302 -7.55 -10.51 -0.09
CA TRP A 302 -6.28 -10.96 0.48
C TRP A 302 -5.78 -10.03 1.60
N VAL A 303 -5.86 -8.71 1.42
CA VAL A 303 -5.52 -7.76 2.50
C VAL A 303 -6.47 -7.89 3.69
N GLN A 304 -7.78 -8.12 3.48
CA GLN A 304 -8.71 -8.37 4.58
C GLN A 304 -8.33 -9.62 5.39
N ILE A 305 -7.93 -10.69 4.72
CA ILE A 305 -7.45 -11.92 5.38
C ILE A 305 -6.17 -11.64 6.20
N LEU A 306 -5.24 -10.85 5.66
CA LEU A 306 -4.01 -10.49 6.38
C LEU A 306 -4.27 -9.59 7.58
N LEU A 307 -5.15 -8.61 7.44
CA LEU A 307 -5.56 -7.75 8.56
C LEU A 307 -6.17 -8.59 9.67
N LEU A 308 -7.13 -9.46 9.34
CA LEU A 308 -7.77 -10.34 10.30
C LEU A 308 -6.76 -11.29 10.97
N GLY A 309 -5.90 -11.94 10.17
CA GLY A 309 -4.95 -12.92 10.67
C GLY A 309 -3.81 -12.36 11.50
N ASN A 310 -3.50 -11.06 11.38
CA ASN A 310 -2.57 -10.40 12.29
C ASN A 310 -3.29 -9.82 13.52
N ALA A 311 -4.52 -9.33 13.37
CA ALA A 311 -5.22 -8.65 14.44
C ALA A 311 -5.87 -9.59 15.46
N LEU A 312 -6.47 -10.71 15.02
CA LEU A 312 -7.13 -11.66 15.94
C LEU A 312 -6.18 -12.27 16.98
N PRO A 313 -4.98 -12.75 16.61
CA PRO A 313 -4.04 -13.31 17.59
C PRO A 313 -3.58 -12.32 18.67
N LEU A 314 -3.69 -11.01 18.44
CA LEU A 314 -3.29 -9.97 19.39
C LEU A 314 -4.35 -9.73 20.49
N ILE A 315 -5.56 -10.26 20.33
CA ILE A 315 -6.67 -10.04 21.26
C ILE A 315 -6.45 -10.83 22.55
N GLU A 316 -6.21 -12.14 22.46
CA GLU A 316 -5.97 -12.99 23.63
C GLU A 316 -4.82 -12.48 24.52
N PRO A 317 -3.61 -12.22 24.01
CA PRO A 317 -2.54 -11.68 24.82
C PRO A 317 -2.78 -10.22 25.20
N GLY A 318 -3.83 -9.54 24.74
CA GLY A 318 -4.15 -8.15 25.08
C GLY A 318 -3.18 -7.10 24.51
N THR A 319 -2.25 -7.50 23.63
CA THR A 319 -1.27 -6.61 22.98
C THR A 319 -1.88 -5.73 21.90
N LEU A 320 -3.14 -6.00 21.54
CA LEU A 320 -3.94 -5.12 20.69
C LEU A 320 -4.28 -3.78 21.36
N PHE A 321 -4.38 -3.74 22.70
CA PHE A 321 -4.86 -2.59 23.44
C PHE A 321 -3.72 -1.64 23.82
N PRO A 322 -3.76 -0.35 23.40
CA PRO A 322 -2.68 0.61 23.65
C PRO A 322 -2.38 0.83 25.13
N SER A 323 -3.39 0.79 26.01
CA SER A 323 -3.19 0.94 27.46
C SER A 323 -2.22 -0.09 28.03
N ARG A 324 -2.16 -1.31 27.48
CA ARG A 324 -1.26 -2.36 27.97
C ARG A 324 0.21 -1.96 27.90
N GLU A 325 0.64 -1.40 26.78
CA GLU A 325 2.03 -0.94 26.62
C GLU A 325 2.34 0.21 27.59
N MET A 326 1.40 1.14 27.77
CA MET A 326 1.55 2.26 28.68
C MET A 326 1.67 1.79 30.15
N PHE A 327 0.84 0.85 30.58
CA PHE A 327 0.90 0.24 31.91
C PHE A 327 2.18 -0.60 32.11
N SER A 328 2.63 -1.31 31.07
CA SER A 328 3.90 -2.02 31.07
C SER A 328 5.10 -1.08 31.26
N GLN A 329 5.09 0.10 30.63
CA GLN A 329 6.15 1.10 30.78
C GLN A 329 6.17 1.71 32.20
N MET A 330 5.01 1.81 32.85
CA MET A 330 4.87 2.33 34.21
C MET A 330 5.15 1.29 35.31
N LYS A 331 5.55 0.05 34.96
CA LYS A 331 5.80 -1.08 35.89
C LYS A 331 4.61 -1.41 36.82
N MET A 332 3.39 -1.08 36.41
CA MET A 332 2.15 -1.39 37.15
C MET A 332 1.45 -2.57 36.44
N MET A 333 2.02 -3.77 36.52
CA MET A 333 1.47 -4.95 35.82
C MET A 333 0.35 -5.68 36.57
N ASN A 334 0.19 -5.45 37.88
CA ASN A 334 -0.81 -6.19 38.66
C ASN A 334 -2.21 -5.60 38.43
N GLY A 335 -3.07 -6.36 37.73
CA GLY A 335 -4.50 -6.08 37.61
C GLY A 335 -4.94 -5.27 36.38
N TRP A 336 -4.08 -5.08 35.37
CA TRP A 336 -4.46 -4.39 34.13
C TRP A 336 -5.60 -5.10 33.39
N ARG A 337 -6.58 -4.32 32.91
CA ARG A 337 -7.66 -4.75 32.02
C ARG A 337 -7.92 -3.66 30.97
N PRO A 338 -8.26 -4.02 29.72
CA PRO A 338 -8.57 -3.04 28.70
C PRO A 338 -9.89 -2.32 29.00
N GLU A 339 -9.93 -1.03 28.69
CA GLU A 339 -11.18 -0.26 28.85
C GLU A 339 -12.15 -0.57 27.71
N PRO A 340 -13.48 -0.58 27.95
CA PRO A 340 -14.49 -0.82 26.91
C PRO A 340 -14.37 0.14 25.71
N GLU A 341 -13.97 1.39 25.96
CA GLU A 341 -13.72 2.40 24.93
C GLU A 341 -12.59 2.01 23.97
N GLU A 342 -11.55 1.32 24.47
CA GLU A 342 -10.46 0.84 23.62
C GLU A 342 -10.97 -0.20 22.63
N ALA A 343 -11.82 -1.12 23.06
CA ALA A 343 -12.40 -2.12 22.17
C ALA A 343 -13.26 -1.49 21.06
N VAL A 344 -14.08 -0.50 21.42
CA VAL A 344 -14.86 0.29 20.46
C VAL A 344 -13.92 1.03 19.49
N GLY A 345 -12.85 1.61 19.99
CA GLY A 345 -11.82 2.29 19.20
C GLY A 345 -11.12 1.36 18.21
N MET A 346 -10.74 0.16 18.64
CA MET A 346 -10.09 -0.85 17.78
C MET A 346 -11.04 -1.31 16.65
N SER A 347 -12.29 -1.61 16.98
CA SER A 347 -13.31 -1.96 15.98
C SER A 347 -13.52 -0.81 14.99
N SER A 348 -13.65 0.42 15.50
CA SER A 348 -13.83 1.62 14.68
C SER A 348 -12.68 1.80 13.68
N LEU A 349 -11.44 1.64 14.15
CA LEU A 349 -10.24 1.81 13.35
C LEU A 349 -10.12 0.73 12.27
N TYR A 350 -10.45 -0.53 12.58
CA TYR A 350 -10.52 -1.61 11.59
C TYR A 350 -11.48 -1.25 10.45
N GLY A 351 -12.67 -0.78 10.79
CA GLY A 351 -13.68 -0.34 9.82
C GLY A 351 -13.21 0.83 8.96
N VAL A 352 -12.60 1.86 9.57
CA VAL A 352 -12.05 3.03 8.84
C VAL A 352 -10.94 2.63 7.89
N VAL A 353 -9.98 1.81 8.32
CA VAL A 353 -8.85 1.36 7.48
C VAL A 353 -9.36 0.51 6.31
N THR A 354 -10.31 -0.37 6.57
CA THR A 354 -10.96 -1.20 5.53
C THR A 354 -11.67 -0.33 4.49
N LEU A 355 -12.43 0.67 4.92
CA LEU A 355 -13.11 1.62 4.03
C LEU A 355 -12.12 2.47 3.22
N ALA A 356 -11.07 2.97 3.86
CA ALA A 356 -10.02 3.76 3.19
C ALA A 356 -9.29 2.94 2.12
N PHE A 357 -8.96 1.68 2.43
CA PHE A 357 -8.33 0.79 1.45
C PHE A 357 -9.27 0.49 0.28
N LEU A 358 -10.56 0.27 0.55
CA LEU A 358 -11.58 0.09 -0.48
C LEU A 358 -11.63 1.32 -1.41
N PHE A 359 -11.63 2.54 -0.85
CA PHE A 359 -11.61 3.77 -1.65
C PHE A 359 -10.39 3.88 -2.58
N ILE A 360 -9.21 3.45 -2.12
CA ILE A 360 -8.00 3.40 -2.94
C ILE A 360 -8.19 2.43 -4.11
N ILE A 361 -8.70 1.21 -3.84
CA ILE A 361 -8.95 0.21 -4.87
C ILE A 361 -10.01 0.69 -5.88
N LEU A 362 -11.06 1.37 -5.43
CA LEU A 362 -12.09 1.95 -6.30
C LEU A 362 -11.51 2.94 -7.30
N LYS A 363 -10.59 3.81 -6.87
CA LYS A 363 -9.91 4.75 -7.75
C LYS A 363 -9.08 4.04 -8.83
N ILE A 364 -8.55 2.85 -8.52
CA ILE A 364 -7.73 2.05 -9.44
C ILE A 364 -8.57 1.38 -10.53
N ILE A 365 -9.79 0.93 -10.22
CA ILE A 365 -10.61 0.10 -11.12
C ILE A 365 -11.82 0.81 -11.76
N THR A 366 -12.15 2.03 -11.34
CA THR A 366 -13.32 2.74 -11.86
C THR A 366 -12.98 3.39 -13.20
N PRO A 367 -13.71 3.09 -14.29
CA PRO A 367 -13.45 3.69 -15.59
C PRO A 367 -13.86 5.17 -15.63
N SER A 368 -13.05 5.99 -16.30
CA SER A 368 -13.45 7.35 -16.67
C SER A 368 -14.42 7.34 -17.85
N PHE A 369 -15.13 8.44 -18.05
CA PHE A 369 -16.03 8.65 -19.19
C PHE A 369 -15.36 8.32 -20.54
N ASP A 370 -14.13 8.78 -20.76
CA ASP A 370 -13.39 8.54 -22.02
C ASP A 370 -13.07 7.06 -22.25
N ILE A 371 -12.77 6.33 -21.18
CA ILE A 371 -12.53 4.87 -21.25
C ILE A 371 -13.83 4.17 -21.62
N GLN A 372 -14.97 4.60 -21.07
CA GLN A 372 -16.28 4.02 -21.40
C GLN A 372 -16.68 4.25 -22.85
N VAL A 373 -16.60 5.50 -23.33
CA VAL A 373 -16.95 5.85 -24.72
C VAL A 373 -16.12 5.03 -25.70
N ARG A 374 -14.81 4.92 -25.47
CA ARG A 374 -13.92 4.12 -26.31
C ARG A 374 -14.19 2.63 -26.23
N GLY A 375 -14.49 2.12 -25.03
CA GLY A 375 -14.91 0.74 -24.84
C GLY A 375 -16.16 0.41 -25.64
N TRP A 376 -17.18 1.27 -25.61
CA TRP A 376 -18.40 1.11 -26.38
C TRP A 376 -18.13 1.16 -27.89
N ARG A 377 -17.33 2.13 -28.36
CA ARG A 377 -16.92 2.18 -29.78
C ARG A 377 -16.21 0.90 -30.22
N ARG A 378 -15.35 0.32 -29.39
CA ARG A 378 -14.67 -0.96 -29.70
C ARG A 378 -15.67 -2.12 -29.73
N ALA A 379 -16.54 -2.23 -28.73
CA ALA A 379 -17.56 -3.27 -28.69
C ALA A 379 -18.46 -3.24 -29.93
N ARG A 380 -18.86 -2.04 -30.39
CA ARG A 380 -19.65 -1.87 -31.62
C ARG A 380 -18.89 -2.29 -32.88
N LYS A 381 -17.60 -1.93 -32.99
CA LYS A 381 -16.75 -2.39 -34.10
C LYS A 381 -16.61 -3.92 -34.14
N GLU A 382 -16.66 -4.57 -32.99
CA GLU A 382 -16.64 -6.04 -32.84
C GLU A 382 -18.05 -6.66 -32.98
N GLY A 383 -19.08 -5.89 -33.34
CA GLY A 383 -20.46 -6.38 -33.49
C GLY A 383 -21.16 -6.74 -32.17
N ARG A 384 -20.61 -6.34 -31.02
CA ARG A 384 -21.15 -6.68 -29.69
C ARG A 384 -22.25 -5.70 -29.26
N SER A 385 -23.29 -6.24 -28.63
CA SER A 385 -24.42 -5.47 -28.09
C SER A 385 -24.14 -4.90 -26.70
N SER A 386 -23.15 -5.44 -25.98
CA SER A 386 -22.80 -5.08 -24.60
C SER A 386 -21.28 -5.02 -24.39
N LEU A 387 -20.88 -4.34 -23.30
CA LEU A 387 -19.49 -4.36 -22.85
C LEU A 387 -19.20 -5.67 -22.10
N PRO A 388 -18.08 -6.37 -22.40
CA PRO A 388 -17.66 -7.52 -21.62
C PRO A 388 -17.45 -7.14 -20.15
N LEU A 389 -17.96 -7.95 -19.22
CA LEU A 389 -17.98 -7.65 -17.78
C LEU A 389 -16.59 -7.41 -17.17
N LEU A 390 -15.58 -8.10 -17.71
CA LEU A 390 -14.18 -7.98 -17.29
C LEU A 390 -13.41 -6.88 -18.02
N SER A 391 -14.03 -6.19 -18.98
CA SER A 391 -13.37 -5.11 -19.70
C SER A 391 -13.11 -3.90 -18.78
N ASP A 392 -12.04 -3.15 -19.06
CA ASP A 392 -11.74 -1.94 -18.29
C ASP A 392 -12.88 -0.92 -18.37
N ALA A 393 -13.57 -0.84 -19.51
CA ALA A 393 -14.70 0.06 -19.76
C ALA A 393 -16.01 -0.34 -19.07
N ALA A 394 -16.14 -1.59 -18.63
CA ALA A 394 -17.32 -2.00 -17.84
C ALA A 394 -17.29 -1.33 -16.46
N SER A 395 -18.47 -1.09 -15.89
CA SER A 395 -18.56 -0.52 -14.54
C SER A 395 -17.97 -1.46 -13.49
N ALA A 396 -17.44 -0.87 -12.42
CA ALA A 396 -16.91 -1.59 -11.28
C ALA A 396 -18.00 -2.02 -10.28
N TYR A 397 -19.26 -1.60 -10.46
CA TYR A 397 -20.35 -1.74 -9.49
C TYR A 397 -20.41 -3.11 -8.78
N GLY A 398 -20.54 -4.22 -9.52
CA GLY A 398 -20.65 -5.55 -8.92
C GLY A 398 -19.41 -5.96 -8.12
N TRP A 399 -18.22 -5.53 -8.56
CA TRP A 399 -16.97 -5.78 -7.84
C TRP A 399 -16.87 -4.96 -6.56
N VAL A 400 -17.44 -3.74 -6.55
CA VAL A 400 -17.56 -2.93 -5.33
C VAL A 400 -18.43 -3.65 -4.32
N VAL A 401 -19.59 -4.17 -4.72
CA VAL A 401 -20.48 -4.91 -3.83
C VAL A 401 -19.74 -6.08 -3.17
N VAL A 402 -19.03 -6.90 -3.96
CA VAL A 402 -18.25 -8.03 -3.43
C VAL A 402 -17.18 -7.58 -2.44
N MET A 403 -16.42 -6.52 -2.76
CA MET A 403 -15.39 -6.01 -1.85
C MET A 403 -15.99 -5.41 -0.57
N SER A 404 -17.09 -4.68 -0.66
CA SER A 404 -17.79 -4.10 0.49
C SER A 404 -18.34 -5.19 1.42
N LEU A 405 -18.89 -6.27 0.86
CA LEU A 405 -19.31 -7.44 1.64
C LEU A 405 -18.12 -8.11 2.34
N ALA A 406 -17.02 -8.36 1.62
CA ALA A 406 -15.82 -8.95 2.21
C ALA A 406 -15.23 -8.08 3.33
N GLY A 407 -15.20 -6.75 3.15
CA GLY A 407 -14.74 -5.82 4.16
C GLY A 407 -15.65 -5.77 5.39
N ALA A 408 -16.97 -5.79 5.19
CA ALA A 408 -17.93 -5.83 6.29
C ALA A 408 -17.87 -7.16 7.08
N ILE A 409 -17.71 -8.28 6.39
CA ILE A 409 -17.52 -9.60 7.02
C ILE A 409 -16.22 -9.62 7.82
N GLY A 410 -15.10 -9.17 7.25
CA GLY A 410 -13.82 -9.09 7.98
C GLY A 410 -13.91 -8.21 9.22
N TRP A 411 -14.60 -7.06 9.11
CA TRP A 411 -14.84 -6.18 10.25
C TRP A 411 -15.75 -6.82 11.32
N TYR A 412 -16.81 -7.53 10.91
CA TYR A 412 -17.67 -8.26 11.85
C TYR A 412 -16.89 -9.34 12.61
N ILE A 413 -16.12 -10.19 11.91
CA ILE A 413 -15.33 -11.25 12.56
C ILE A 413 -14.32 -10.66 13.53
N PHE A 414 -13.66 -9.55 13.16
CA PHE A 414 -12.74 -8.86 14.06
C PHE A 414 -13.45 -8.33 15.31
N THR A 415 -14.58 -7.63 15.15
CA THR A 415 -15.36 -7.11 16.29
C THR A 415 -15.90 -8.25 17.15
N GLN A 416 -16.33 -9.36 16.54
CA GLN A 416 -16.82 -10.53 17.24
C GLN A 416 -15.71 -11.15 18.09
N GLY A 417 -14.53 -11.41 17.51
CA GLY A 417 -13.38 -11.95 18.25
C GLY A 417 -12.89 -11.03 19.36
N LEU A 418 -13.07 -9.70 19.21
CA LEU A 418 -12.78 -8.73 20.26
C LEU A 418 -13.79 -8.80 21.40
N MET A 419 -15.07 -8.89 21.05
CA MET A 419 -16.20 -8.83 21.97
C MET A 419 -16.37 -10.11 22.79
N GLU A 420 -16.28 -11.25 22.13
CA GLU A 420 -16.41 -12.58 22.74
C GLU A 420 -15.10 -13.04 23.41
N SER A 421 -14.10 -12.16 23.52
CA SER A 421 -12.84 -12.46 24.20
C SER A 421 -13.01 -12.49 25.73
N HIS A 422 -12.10 -13.19 26.40
CA HIS A 422 -12.09 -13.27 27.87
C HIS A 422 -11.92 -11.92 28.58
N TRP A 423 -11.53 -10.87 27.85
CA TRP A 423 -11.42 -9.51 28.39
C TRP A 423 -12.78 -8.87 28.66
N PHE A 424 -13.84 -9.28 27.94
CA PHE A 424 -15.18 -8.72 28.03
C PHE A 424 -16.24 -9.83 28.23
N PRO A 425 -16.20 -10.57 29.36
CA PRO A 425 -17.08 -11.71 29.58
C PRO A 425 -18.55 -11.30 29.62
N GLY A 426 -19.41 -12.08 28.97
CA GLY A 426 -20.87 -11.88 28.96
C GLY A 426 -21.38 -10.90 27.90
N HIS A 427 -20.51 -10.45 26.98
CA HIS A 427 -20.90 -9.64 25.83
C HIS A 427 -20.81 -10.44 24.53
N ASP A 428 -21.94 -10.61 23.85
CA ASP A 428 -22.03 -11.28 22.55
C ASP A 428 -22.36 -10.28 21.44
N LEU A 429 -21.82 -10.52 20.24
CA LEU A 429 -22.08 -9.64 19.09
C LEU A 429 -23.26 -10.16 18.26
N ALA A 430 -24.39 -9.46 18.31
CA ALA A 430 -25.57 -9.83 17.56
C ALA A 430 -25.33 -9.85 16.03
N TRP A 431 -25.93 -10.83 15.34
CA TRP A 431 -25.89 -10.94 13.88
C TRP A 431 -26.43 -9.72 13.13
N SER A 432 -27.32 -8.93 13.77
CA SER A 432 -27.83 -7.67 13.21
C SER A 432 -26.73 -6.64 12.97
N VAL A 433 -25.63 -6.69 13.74
CA VAL A 433 -24.47 -5.79 13.57
C VAL A 433 -23.82 -5.96 12.20
N LEU A 434 -23.73 -7.20 11.69
CA LEU A 434 -23.20 -7.48 10.35
C LEU A 434 -24.01 -6.74 9.27
N VAL A 435 -25.33 -6.68 9.40
CA VAL A 435 -26.19 -5.97 8.44
C VAL A 435 -25.87 -4.48 8.40
N PHE A 436 -25.63 -3.86 9.56
CA PHE A 436 -25.23 -2.46 9.61
C PHE A 436 -23.82 -2.23 9.07
N TYR A 437 -22.87 -3.12 9.34
CA TYR A 437 -21.52 -3.02 8.76
C TYR A 437 -21.54 -3.14 7.23
N ILE A 438 -22.36 -4.05 6.69
CA ILE A 438 -22.62 -4.18 5.25
C ILE A 438 -23.19 -2.88 4.70
N LEU A 439 -24.21 -2.32 5.39
CA LEU A 439 -24.86 -1.09 4.96
C LEU A 439 -23.89 0.10 4.93
N VAL A 440 -23.05 0.26 5.97
CA VAL A 440 -22.00 1.28 6.07
C VAL A 440 -21.00 1.15 4.92
N MET A 441 -20.48 -0.06 4.70
CA MET A 441 -19.49 -0.30 3.64
C MET A 441 -20.10 -0.06 2.25
N LEU A 442 -21.30 -0.56 1.99
CA LEU A 442 -21.97 -0.42 0.69
C LEU A 442 -22.34 1.04 0.39
N SER A 443 -22.98 1.75 1.31
CA SER A 443 -23.43 3.12 1.06
C SER A 443 -22.26 4.05 0.71
N SER A 444 -21.17 3.95 1.47
CA SER A 444 -19.98 4.79 1.31
C SER A 444 -19.20 4.45 0.04
N SER A 445 -19.01 3.15 -0.24
CA SER A 445 -18.26 2.69 -1.42
C SER A 445 -19.00 2.89 -2.74
N LEU A 446 -20.29 2.61 -2.79
CA LEU A 446 -21.11 2.81 -3.99
C LEU A 446 -21.29 4.31 -4.30
N GLY A 447 -21.50 5.14 -3.26
CA GLY A 447 -21.52 6.60 -3.42
C GLY A 447 -20.23 7.14 -4.03
N LEU A 448 -19.07 6.67 -3.54
CA LEU A 448 -17.77 7.09 -4.08
C LEU A 448 -17.54 6.56 -5.50
N GLN A 449 -17.83 5.29 -5.77
CA GLN A 449 -17.63 4.69 -7.09
C GLN A 449 -18.51 5.36 -8.15
N THR A 450 -19.77 5.61 -7.84
CA THR A 450 -20.69 6.28 -8.78
C THR A 450 -20.23 7.69 -9.10
N LEU A 451 -19.75 8.44 -8.10
CA LEU A 451 -19.19 9.77 -8.28
C LEU A 451 -17.89 9.74 -9.10
N LEU A 452 -16.98 8.80 -8.82
CA LEU A 452 -15.75 8.59 -9.59
C LEU A 452 -16.08 8.31 -11.07
N GLU A 453 -17.05 7.46 -11.32
CA GLU A 453 -17.44 7.06 -12.67
C GLU A 453 -18.15 8.20 -13.44
N ALA A 454 -19.06 8.92 -12.78
CA ALA A 454 -19.89 9.93 -13.42
C ALA A 454 -19.22 11.31 -13.58
N LYS A 455 -18.40 11.73 -12.60
CA LYS A 455 -17.82 13.09 -12.53
C LYS A 455 -16.29 13.11 -12.55
N GLY A 456 -15.64 11.95 -12.41
CA GLY A 456 -14.19 11.82 -12.42
C GLY A 456 -13.51 12.22 -11.11
N GLY A 457 -12.19 12.04 -11.07
CA GLY A 457 -11.41 12.15 -9.83
C GLY A 457 -11.37 13.53 -9.17
N ARG A 458 -11.46 14.64 -9.94
CA ARG A 458 -11.42 16.00 -9.37
C ARG A 458 -12.63 16.30 -8.49
N ALA A 459 -13.83 15.97 -8.97
CA ALA A 459 -15.06 16.15 -8.21
C ALA A 459 -15.05 15.30 -6.94
N VAL A 460 -14.51 14.08 -7.02
CA VAL A 460 -14.38 13.17 -5.89
C VAL A 460 -13.45 13.73 -4.81
N VAL A 461 -12.30 14.29 -5.19
CA VAL A 461 -11.39 14.93 -4.21
C VAL A 461 -12.10 16.06 -3.48
N LEU A 462 -12.82 16.92 -4.19
CA LEU A 462 -13.59 18.01 -3.57
C LEU A 462 -14.65 17.46 -2.59
N MET A 463 -15.38 16.41 -2.98
CA MET A 463 -16.42 15.79 -2.14
C MET A 463 -15.83 15.09 -0.91
N ILE A 464 -14.67 14.44 -1.02
CA ILE A 464 -13.96 13.89 0.14
C ILE A 464 -13.58 15.01 1.12
N ILE A 465 -13.13 16.16 0.62
CA ILE A 465 -12.78 17.30 1.50
C ILE A 465 -14.04 17.87 2.16
N LEU A 466 -15.08 18.21 1.38
CA LEU A 466 -16.24 18.94 1.87
C LEU A 466 -17.24 18.08 2.67
N ILE A 467 -17.43 16.81 2.28
CA ILE A 467 -18.40 15.91 2.92
C ILE A 467 -17.70 14.88 3.80
N GLY A 468 -16.50 14.45 3.44
CA GLY A 468 -15.72 13.52 4.26
C GLY A 468 -15.02 14.21 5.42
N VAL A 469 -14.10 15.14 5.15
CA VAL A 469 -13.17 15.67 6.16
C VAL A 469 -13.74 16.87 6.91
N MET A 470 -14.35 17.83 6.22
CA MET A 470 -14.82 19.08 6.82
C MET A 470 -15.85 18.86 7.95
N PRO A 471 -16.87 17.98 7.82
CA PRO A 471 -17.83 17.77 8.90
C PRO A 471 -17.20 17.11 10.13
N LEU A 472 -16.21 16.22 9.92
CA LEU A 472 -15.42 15.65 11.00
C LEU A 472 -14.63 16.73 11.74
N MET A 473 -13.92 17.60 11.02
CA MET A 473 -13.18 18.70 11.62
C MET A 473 -14.09 19.63 12.43
N ILE A 474 -15.20 20.08 11.85
CA ILE A 474 -16.17 20.95 12.53
C ILE A 474 -16.73 20.25 13.78
N GLY A 475 -17.14 18.98 13.66
CA GLY A 475 -17.64 18.19 14.79
C GLY A 475 -16.62 18.06 15.92
N THR A 476 -15.35 17.74 15.61
CA THR A 476 -14.29 17.66 16.62
C THR A 476 -14.05 18.99 17.33
N VAL A 477 -13.99 20.11 16.59
CA VAL A 477 -13.81 21.45 17.18
C VAL A 477 -14.99 21.82 18.08
N LEU A 478 -16.22 21.53 17.66
CA LEU A 478 -17.42 21.79 18.48
C LEU A 478 -17.47 20.92 19.74
N SER A 479 -17.06 19.66 19.64
CA SER A 479 -17.03 18.74 20.77
C SER A 479 -16.02 19.17 21.84
N VAL A 480 -14.86 19.70 21.42
CA VAL A 480 -13.81 20.16 22.34
C VAL A 480 -14.11 21.55 22.89
N SER A 481 -14.80 22.42 22.15
CA SER A 481 -15.03 23.80 22.57
C SER A 481 -16.04 23.93 23.71
N ASN A 482 -17.10 23.11 23.72
CA ASN A 482 -18.13 23.20 24.75
C ASN A 482 -18.92 21.89 24.90
N ASN A 483 -19.01 21.37 26.13
CA ASN A 483 -19.77 20.15 26.44
C ASN A 483 -21.27 20.23 26.06
N ARG A 484 -21.85 21.44 26.00
CA ARG A 484 -23.24 21.64 25.55
C ARG A 484 -23.42 21.42 24.05
N LEU A 485 -22.35 21.57 23.27
CA LEU A 485 -22.37 21.43 21.81
C LEU A 485 -22.11 19.98 21.35
N ILE A 486 -21.80 19.06 22.26
CA ILE A 486 -21.54 17.64 21.97
C ILE A 486 -22.66 17.00 21.12
N PRO A 487 -23.96 17.20 21.40
CA PRO A 487 -25.01 16.65 20.54
C PRO A 487 -24.94 17.20 19.10
N ALA A 488 -24.76 18.51 18.93
CA ALA A 488 -24.64 19.13 17.62
C ALA A 488 -23.37 18.66 16.89
N ALA A 489 -22.26 18.53 17.62
CA ALA A 489 -21.01 17.98 17.12
C ALA A 489 -21.19 16.55 16.58
N ALA A 490 -21.94 15.70 17.29
CA ALA A 490 -22.25 14.34 16.83
C ALA A 490 -23.11 14.33 15.56
N TRP A 491 -24.10 15.22 15.45
CA TRP A 491 -24.89 15.34 14.22
C TRP A 491 -24.06 15.83 13.03
N ILE A 492 -23.16 16.78 13.24
CA ILE A 492 -22.31 17.32 12.16
C ILE A 492 -21.25 16.30 11.74
N ALA A 493 -20.56 15.66 12.69
CA ALA A 493 -19.56 14.63 12.38
C ALA A 493 -20.19 13.40 11.72
N GLY A 494 -21.41 13.02 12.10
CA GLY A 494 -22.16 11.92 11.48
C GLY A 494 -22.50 12.12 10.00
N ALA A 495 -22.50 13.38 9.52
CA ALA A 495 -22.70 13.69 8.10
C ALA A 495 -21.54 13.22 7.19
N SER A 496 -20.42 12.81 7.79
CA SER A 496 -19.28 12.25 7.07
C SER A 496 -19.40 10.74 6.88
N PRO A 497 -19.34 10.22 5.63
CA PRO A 497 -19.25 8.77 5.40
C PRO A 497 -17.98 8.12 5.98
N ILE A 498 -16.94 8.91 6.26
CA ILE A 498 -15.68 8.43 6.86
C ILE A 498 -15.88 8.16 8.36
N SER A 499 -16.81 8.86 9.01
CA SER A 499 -17.12 8.67 10.43
C SER A 499 -18.06 7.48 10.68
N SER A 500 -18.76 6.99 9.64
CA SER A 500 -19.74 5.92 9.76
C SER A 500 -19.22 4.65 10.43
N PRO A 501 -17.97 4.18 10.19
CA PRO A 501 -17.44 3.04 10.93
C PRO A 501 -17.30 3.29 12.43
N VAL A 502 -16.88 4.50 12.81
CA VAL A 502 -16.77 4.93 14.21
C VAL A 502 -18.14 4.94 14.88
N TYR A 503 -19.14 5.51 14.21
CA TYR A 503 -20.50 5.58 14.74
C TYR A 503 -21.12 4.19 14.87
N ALA A 504 -20.90 3.30 13.89
CA ALA A 504 -21.41 1.95 13.94
C ALA A 504 -20.83 1.16 15.12
N SER A 505 -19.51 1.20 15.34
CA SER A 505 -18.90 0.55 16.50
C SER A 505 -19.37 1.15 17.82
N ALA A 506 -19.47 2.48 17.92
CA ALA A 506 -19.90 3.16 19.13
C ALA A 506 -21.40 3.06 19.44
N VAL A 507 -22.25 2.68 18.49
CA VAL A 507 -23.70 2.55 18.69
C VAL A 507 -24.13 1.08 18.80
N LEU A 508 -23.45 0.17 18.10
CA LEU A 508 -23.87 -1.22 17.97
C LEU A 508 -23.18 -2.17 18.93
N MET A 509 -22.03 -1.78 19.50
CA MET A 509 -21.34 -2.60 20.50
C MET A 509 -21.94 -2.37 21.87
N SER A 510 -22.22 -3.45 22.61
CA SER A 510 -22.77 -3.37 23.98
C SER A 510 -21.82 -2.75 25.00
N LEU A 511 -20.54 -2.58 24.64
CA LEU A 511 -19.49 -2.02 25.49
C LEU A 511 -19.47 -0.48 25.54
N SER A 512 -20.20 0.20 24.66
CA SER A 512 -20.11 1.66 24.56
C SER A 512 -20.85 2.34 25.72
N GLU A 513 -20.14 2.69 26.78
CA GLU A 513 -20.66 3.60 27.83
C GLU A 513 -20.57 5.04 27.34
N LEU A 514 -21.56 5.46 26.54
CA LEU A 514 -21.59 6.82 26.00
C LEU A 514 -21.92 7.84 27.11
N PRO A 515 -21.25 8.99 27.16
CA PRO A 515 -21.64 10.09 28.05
C PRO A 515 -23.13 10.44 27.88
N ALA A 516 -23.82 10.85 28.95
CA ALA A 516 -25.28 11.05 28.94
C ALA A 516 -25.80 11.95 27.80
N ASN A 517 -25.01 12.95 27.39
CA ASN A 517 -25.33 13.85 26.28
C ASN A 517 -25.18 13.17 24.90
N LEU A 518 -24.25 12.21 24.78
CA LEU A 518 -23.92 11.49 23.55
C LEU A 518 -24.80 10.24 23.38
N ALA A 519 -25.17 9.57 24.47
CA ALA A 519 -26.01 8.37 24.48
C ALA A 519 -27.34 8.53 23.75
N ARG A 520 -27.92 9.75 23.74
CA ARG A 520 -29.16 10.06 23.00
C ARG A 520 -28.89 10.57 21.59
N ALA A 521 -27.83 11.35 21.38
CA ALA A 521 -27.57 12.02 20.11
C ALA A 521 -26.91 11.10 19.08
N LEU A 522 -25.91 10.31 19.50
CA LEU A 522 -25.10 9.49 18.61
C LEU A 522 -25.90 8.41 17.88
N PRO A 523 -26.76 7.59 18.53
CA PRO A 523 -27.53 6.57 17.82
C PRO A 523 -28.49 7.19 16.80
N ARG A 524 -29.17 8.29 17.16
CA ARG A 524 -30.10 8.98 16.27
C ARG A 524 -29.39 9.57 15.06
N ALA A 525 -28.23 10.20 15.28
CA ALA A 525 -27.40 10.72 14.20
C ALA A 525 -26.90 9.59 13.29
N PHE A 526 -26.43 8.47 13.86
CA PHE A 526 -25.99 7.30 13.10
C PHE A 526 -27.08 6.77 12.18
N TYR A 527 -28.26 6.41 12.72
CA TYR A 527 -29.33 5.83 11.92
C TYR A 527 -29.85 6.81 10.85
N PHE A 528 -29.99 8.09 11.19
CA PHE A 528 -30.41 9.11 10.24
C PHE A 528 -29.42 9.25 9.08
N TRP A 529 -28.14 9.48 9.37
CA TRP A 529 -27.14 9.68 8.33
C TRP A 529 -26.89 8.42 7.52
N GLN A 530 -26.92 7.25 8.15
CA GLN A 530 -26.80 5.98 7.44
C GLN A 530 -27.96 5.75 6.46
N ALA A 531 -29.19 6.13 6.83
CA ALA A 531 -30.32 6.12 5.91
C ALA A 531 -30.13 7.12 4.75
N VAL A 532 -29.67 8.34 5.05
CA VAL A 532 -29.35 9.36 4.03
C VAL A 532 -28.27 8.85 3.07
N PHE A 533 -27.20 8.23 3.55
CA PHE A 533 -26.14 7.67 2.71
C PHE A 533 -26.65 6.52 1.85
N ALA A 534 -27.46 5.62 2.40
CA ALA A 534 -28.06 4.52 1.64
C ALA A 534 -28.96 5.03 0.52
N ILE A 535 -29.88 5.96 0.82
CA ILE A 535 -30.78 6.57 -0.18
C ILE A 535 -29.96 7.30 -1.25
N THR A 536 -28.95 8.07 -0.83
CA THR A 536 -28.07 8.81 -1.75
C THR A 536 -27.30 7.86 -2.67
N ALA A 537 -26.77 6.76 -2.13
CA ALA A 537 -26.05 5.75 -2.91
C ALA A 537 -26.97 5.06 -3.94
N VAL A 538 -28.21 4.72 -3.55
CA VAL A 538 -29.22 4.17 -4.48
C VAL A 538 -29.56 5.16 -5.57
N TRP A 539 -29.83 6.42 -5.21
CA TRP A 539 -30.16 7.48 -6.16
C TRP A 539 -29.01 7.75 -7.15
N LEU A 540 -27.76 7.85 -6.66
CA LEU A 540 -26.58 8.02 -7.51
C LEU A 540 -26.36 6.82 -8.43
N THR A 541 -26.58 5.60 -7.93
CA THR A 541 -26.49 4.37 -8.74
C THR A 541 -27.50 4.40 -9.88
N PHE A 542 -28.76 4.76 -9.60
CA PHE A 542 -29.79 4.88 -10.62
C PHE A 542 -29.45 5.94 -11.68
N ARG A 543 -28.95 7.10 -11.24
CA ARG A 543 -28.45 8.16 -12.14
C ARG A 543 -27.28 7.68 -13.01
N LEU A 544 -26.35 6.90 -12.45
CA LEU A 544 -25.24 6.32 -13.20
C LEU A 544 -25.74 5.34 -14.28
N LEU A 545 -26.71 4.48 -13.96
CA LEU A 545 -27.29 3.55 -14.92
C LEU A 545 -27.90 4.29 -16.13
N ILE A 546 -28.65 5.36 -15.88
CA ILE A 546 -29.20 6.22 -16.93
C ILE A 546 -28.08 6.85 -17.77
N ALA A 547 -27.06 7.41 -17.12
CA ALA A 547 -25.93 8.03 -17.82
C ALA A 547 -25.21 7.04 -18.74
N ARG A 548 -24.98 5.79 -18.28
CA ARG A 548 -24.36 4.74 -19.08
C ARG A 548 -25.22 4.32 -20.27
N LYS A 549 -26.54 4.25 -20.10
CA LYS A 549 -27.48 3.98 -21.19
C LYS A 549 -27.37 5.05 -22.29
N ARG A 550 -27.33 6.33 -21.92
CA ARG A 550 -27.11 7.45 -22.86
C ARG A 550 -25.77 7.37 -23.59
N ILE A 551 -24.70 6.95 -22.91
CA ILE A 551 -23.39 6.75 -23.56
C ILE A 551 -23.50 5.63 -24.59
N ALA A 552 -24.13 4.51 -24.24
CA ALA A 552 -24.32 3.38 -25.15
C ALA A 552 -25.13 3.79 -26.39
N GLU A 553 -26.21 4.55 -26.22
CA GLU A 553 -27.07 5.05 -27.30
C GLU A 553 -26.36 6.08 -28.21
N SER A 554 -25.66 7.05 -27.63
CA SER A 554 -24.95 8.08 -28.41
C SER A 554 -23.82 7.50 -29.27
N THR A 555 -23.21 6.38 -28.87
CA THR A 555 -22.24 5.67 -29.71
C THR A 555 -22.85 4.90 -30.89
N VAL A 556 -24.18 4.68 -30.90
CA VAL A 556 -24.92 4.03 -32.01
C VAL A 556 -25.28 5.04 -33.10
N GLY A 557 -25.71 6.25 -32.73
CA GLY A 557 -26.18 7.27 -33.68
C GLY A 557 -25.11 7.82 -34.64
N GLY A 558 -23.83 7.80 -34.25
CA GLY A 558 -22.73 8.33 -35.09
C GLY A 558 -22.24 7.41 -36.22
N GLY A 559 -22.67 6.14 -36.24
CA GLY A 559 -22.29 5.19 -37.30
C GLY A 559 -23.27 5.15 -38.48
N ALA A 560 -24.53 5.50 -38.25
CA ALA A 560 -25.58 5.41 -39.29
C ALA A 560 -25.60 6.62 -40.24
N SER A 561 -24.98 7.75 -39.90
CA SER A 561 -24.97 8.94 -40.77
C SER A 561 -23.80 8.97 -41.76
N ALA A 562 -22.84 8.04 -41.68
CA ALA A 562 -21.66 8.02 -42.56
C ALA A 562 -21.79 7.07 -43.77
N SER A 563 -22.84 6.25 -43.84
CA SER A 563 -23.08 5.31 -44.94
C SER A 563 -24.27 5.67 -45.84
N GLY A 564 -24.84 6.88 -45.70
CA GLY A 564 -26.08 7.28 -46.39
C GLY A 564 -25.98 8.47 -47.35
N SER A 565 -24.78 8.95 -47.68
CA SER A 565 -24.60 10.16 -48.52
C SER A 565 -23.43 10.00 -49.52
N LYS A 566 -23.42 8.88 -50.25
CA LYS A 566 -22.74 8.75 -51.54
C LYS A 566 -23.60 7.84 -52.40
N ASP A 567 -24.68 8.41 -52.93
CA ASP A 567 -25.37 8.03 -54.17
C ASP A 567 -26.63 8.89 -54.27
N ARG A 568 -26.42 10.14 -54.69
CA ARG A 568 -27.35 10.96 -55.44
C ARG A 568 -26.59 12.08 -56.13
#